data_AF-A0A7V8FXJ3-F1
#
_entry.id   AF-A0A7V8FXJ3-F1
#
_cell.length_a   1.000
_cell.length_b   1.000
_cell.length_c   1.000
_cell.angle_alpha   90.00
_cell.angle_beta   90.00
_cell.angle_gamma   90.00
#
_symmetry.space_group_name_H-M   'P 1'
#
loop_
_entity.id
_entity.type
_entity.pdbx_description
1 polymer ?
#
loop_
_entity_poly.entity_id
_entity_poly.type
_entity_poly.pdbx_seq_one_letter_code
_entity_poly.pdbx_strand_id
1 'polypeptide(L)'
;MSQEKQADTMLLTIVLKHDQSKNLEDIQSHMKKVNWWERFPVEGTRVVSWTVAMGLGQIVTLELPPALLPLVNVELERSAWGVFRTECYPTYDFVPVRERIRERVRNGGQ
;
A
#
# COMPACT_ATOMS: atom_id res chain seq x y z
N MET A 1 22.14 -25.46 -8.38
CA MET A 1 21.34 -24.22 -8.41
C MET A 1 20.37 -24.30 -7.25
N SER A 2 20.64 -23.58 -6.16
CA SER A 2 19.75 -23.54 -5.01
C SER A 2 18.47 -22.83 -5.45
N GLN A 3 17.31 -23.48 -5.31
CA GLN A 3 16.03 -22.79 -5.43
C GLN A 3 16.00 -21.72 -4.33
N GLU A 4 16.11 -20.45 -4.70
CA GLU A 4 15.78 -19.36 -3.80
C GLU A 4 14.33 -19.58 -3.36
N LYS A 5 14.15 -19.80 -2.06
CA LYS A 5 12.83 -19.89 -1.45
C LYS A 5 12.22 -18.50 -1.62
N GLN A 6 11.37 -18.33 -2.63
CA GLN A 6 10.65 -17.08 -2.83
C GLN A 6 9.90 -16.80 -1.52
N ALA A 7 10.25 -15.70 -0.85
CA ALA A 7 9.64 -15.38 0.43
C ALA A 7 8.14 -15.21 0.20
N ASP A 8 7.32 -15.83 1.05
CA ASP A 8 5.87 -15.60 1.02
C ASP A 8 5.62 -14.12 1.33
N THR A 9 5.12 -13.41 0.33
CA THR A 9 4.75 -11.99 0.43
C THR A 9 3.23 -11.84 0.40
N MET A 10 2.74 -10.78 1.02
CA MET A 10 1.36 -10.33 0.92
C MET A 10 1.29 -8.97 0.23
N LEU A 11 0.11 -8.59 -0.25
CA LEU A 11 -0.16 -7.21 -0.66
C LEU A 11 -0.89 -6.46 0.46
N LEU A 12 -0.53 -5.20 0.64
CA LEU A 12 -1.17 -4.25 1.53
C LEU A 12 -1.53 -2.99 0.73
N THR A 13 -2.81 -2.68 0.63
CA THR A 13 -3.29 -1.41 0.07
C THR A 13 -3.51 -0.42 1.20
N ILE A 14 -2.82 0.71 1.12
CA ILE A 14 -2.88 1.82 2.05
C ILE A 14 -3.56 2.99 1.35
N VAL A 15 -4.64 3.52 1.93
CA VAL A 15 -5.29 4.74 1.49
C VAL A 15 -4.90 5.86 2.46
N LEU A 16 -4.08 6.79 1.97
CA LEU A 16 -3.66 8.00 2.66
C LEU A 16 -4.64 9.12 2.28
N LYS A 17 -5.76 9.22 3.00
CA LYS A 17 -6.82 10.19 2.70
C LYS A 17 -6.35 11.61 2.96
N HIS A 18 -6.62 12.50 2.00
CA HIS A 18 -6.29 13.92 2.14
C HIS A 18 -7.02 14.56 3.31
N ASP A 19 -6.32 15.44 4.01
CA ASP A 19 -6.91 16.37 4.97
C ASP A 19 -7.10 17.74 4.28
N GLN A 20 -8.33 18.03 3.88
CA GLN A 20 -8.68 19.28 3.19
C GLN A 20 -8.72 20.50 4.12
N SER A 21 -8.49 20.34 5.43
CA SER A 21 -8.27 21.48 6.32
C SER A 21 -6.87 22.10 6.17
N LYS A 22 -5.95 21.39 5.50
CA LYS A 22 -4.58 21.82 5.25
C LYS A 22 -4.37 22.16 3.77
N ASN A 23 -3.58 23.18 3.49
CA ASN A 23 -3.14 23.45 2.13
C ASN A 23 -1.92 22.59 1.76
N LEU A 24 -1.44 22.71 0.52
CA LEU A 24 -0.28 21.95 0.04
C LEU A 24 1.01 22.26 0.82
N GLU A 25 1.22 23.52 1.20
CA GLU A 25 2.41 23.97 1.93
C GLU A 25 2.44 23.39 3.35
N ASP A 26 1.29 23.37 4.04
CA ASP A 26 1.14 22.77 5.37
C ASP A 26 1.48 21.27 5.33
N ILE A 27 0.94 20.57 4.32
CA ILE A 27 1.18 19.14 4.09
C ILE A 27 2.66 18.88 3.85
N GLN A 28 3.30 19.60 2.93
CA GLN A 28 4.71 19.41 2.58
C GLN A 28 5.64 19.73 3.76
N SER A 29 5.35 20.81 4.49
CA SER A 29 6.10 21.21 5.68
C SER A 29 6.04 20.14 6.77
N HIS A 30 4.86 19.57 6.99
CA HIS A 30 4.69 18.49 7.96
C HIS A 30 5.42 17.20 7.52
N MET A 31 5.25 16.77 6.27
CA MET A 31 5.96 15.60 5.72
C MET A 31 7.48 15.71 5.86
N LYS A 32 8.03 16.90 5.59
CA LYS A 32 9.45 17.18 5.78
C LYS A 32 9.87 17.06 7.24
N LYS A 33 9.08 17.61 8.17
CA LYS A 33 9.36 17.57 9.62
C LYS A 33 9.44 16.14 10.16
N VAL A 34 8.62 15.22 9.65
CA VAL A 34 8.58 13.81 10.09
C VAL A 34 9.47 12.87 9.25
N ASN A 35 10.20 13.44 8.29
CA ASN A 35 11.08 12.73 7.36
C ASN A 35 10.35 11.63 6.55
N TRP A 36 9.11 11.92 6.14
CA TRP A 36 8.21 10.96 5.46
C TRP A 36 8.87 10.28 4.26
N TRP A 37 9.50 11.07 3.38
CA TRP A 37 10.05 10.60 2.11
C TRP A 37 11.25 9.66 2.23
N GLU A 38 11.96 9.71 3.36
CA GLU A 38 13.12 8.83 3.62
C GLU A 38 12.74 7.59 4.43
N ARG A 39 11.62 7.66 5.17
CA ARG A 39 11.21 6.59 6.09
C ARG A 39 10.14 5.67 5.50
N PHE A 40 9.35 6.17 4.55
CA PHE A 40 8.34 5.39 3.85
C PHE A 40 8.66 5.29 2.36
N PRO A 41 8.57 4.09 1.75
CA PRO A 41 8.15 2.83 2.35
C PRO A 41 9.22 2.20 3.26
N VAL A 42 8.82 1.31 4.17
CA VAL A 42 9.73 0.60 5.07
C VAL A 42 10.69 -0.29 4.27
N GLU A 43 11.96 -0.32 4.66
CA GLU A 43 12.98 -1.17 4.03
C GLU A 43 12.53 -2.64 3.98
N GLY A 44 12.80 -3.32 2.87
CA GLY A 44 12.36 -4.70 2.64
C GLY A 44 10.91 -4.83 2.15
N THR A 45 10.19 -3.72 1.97
CA THR A 45 8.92 -3.68 1.23
C THR A 45 9.13 -3.18 -0.19
N ARG A 46 8.19 -3.48 -1.08
CA ARG A 46 8.22 -3.07 -2.49
C ARG A 46 6.94 -2.32 -2.83
N VAL A 47 7.05 -1.12 -3.40
CA VAL A 47 5.89 -0.40 -3.96
C VAL A 47 5.47 -1.08 -5.26
N VAL A 48 4.25 -1.62 -5.28
CA VAL A 48 3.61 -2.18 -6.48
C VAL A 48 2.94 -1.07 -7.29
N SER A 49 2.27 -0.15 -6.60
CA SER A 49 1.63 1.02 -7.22
C SER A 49 1.53 2.17 -6.21
N TRP A 50 1.53 3.40 -6.72
CA TRP A 50 1.25 4.61 -5.96
C TRP A 50 0.48 5.59 -6.83
N THR A 51 -0.79 5.81 -6.51
CA THR A 51 -1.71 6.60 -7.32
C THR A 51 -2.33 7.72 -6.49
N VAL A 52 -2.41 8.93 -7.04
CA VAL A 52 -3.18 10.02 -6.44
C VAL A 52 -4.59 10.00 -7.02
N ALA A 53 -5.58 9.65 -6.20
CA ALA A 53 -6.99 9.75 -6.53
C ALA A 53 -7.53 11.08 -6.01
N MET A 54 -7.73 12.05 -6.90
CA MET A 54 -8.17 13.41 -6.54
C MET A 54 -9.44 13.38 -5.67
N GLY A 55 -9.44 14.15 -4.58
CA GLY A 55 -10.55 14.18 -3.60
C GLY A 55 -10.57 13.03 -2.60
N LEU A 56 -9.95 11.89 -2.91
CA LEU A 56 -9.80 10.77 -1.97
C LEU A 56 -8.47 10.86 -1.22
N GLY A 57 -7.35 10.83 -1.94
CA GLY A 57 -6.04 10.72 -1.33
C GLY A 57 -5.03 9.99 -2.20
N GLN A 58 -3.94 9.55 -1.57
CA GLN A 58 -2.96 8.68 -2.21
C GLN A 58 -3.28 7.22 -1.89
N ILE A 59 -3.20 6.35 -2.89
CA ILE A 59 -3.43 4.91 -2.75
C ILE A 59 -2.10 4.23 -3.08
N VAL A 60 -1.53 3.56 -2.09
CA VAL A 60 -0.26 2.85 -2.20
C VAL A 60 -0.52 1.37 -2.03
N THR A 61 -0.06 0.53 -2.97
CA THR A 61 -0.02 -0.92 -2.77
C THR A 61 1.42 -1.34 -2.52
N LEU A 62 1.67 -1.91 -1.34
CA LEU A 62 2.94 -2.51 -0.97
C LEU A 62 2.87 -4.03 -1.13
N GLU A 63 3.96 -4.63 -1.60
CA GLU A 63 4.27 -6.04 -1.41
C GLU A 63 5.30 -6.16 -0.30
N LEU A 64 5.06 -7.05 0.66
CA LEU A 64 5.92 -7.20 1.83
C LEU A 64 5.87 -8.62 2.42
N PRO A 65 6.95 -9.09 3.05
CA PRO A 65 6.90 -10.20 3.98
C PRO A 65 5.94 -9.87 5.15
N PRO A 66 5.07 -10.79 5.59
CA PRO A 66 4.15 -10.56 6.71
C PRO A 66 4.82 -10.07 8.00
N ALA A 67 6.08 -10.47 8.23
CA ALA A 67 6.88 -10.05 9.38
C ALA A 67 7.15 -8.53 9.44
N LEU A 68 7.08 -7.82 8.31
CA LEU A 68 7.27 -6.36 8.26
C LEU A 68 5.98 -5.57 8.52
N LEU A 69 4.81 -6.21 8.59
CA LEU A 69 3.54 -5.51 8.79
C LEU A 69 3.52 -4.62 10.05
N PRO A 70 4.04 -5.04 11.23
CA PRO A 70 4.10 -4.17 12.40
C PRO A 70 4.99 -2.93 12.19
N LEU A 71 6.10 -3.08 11.45
CA LEU A 71 7.00 -1.95 11.16
C LEU A 71 6.32 -0.95 10.21
N VAL A 72 5.60 -1.44 9.20
CA VAL A 72 4.79 -0.58 8.32
C VAL A 72 3.72 0.18 9.11
N ASN A 73 3.02 -0.50 10.03
CA ASN A 73 2.05 0.18 10.89
C ASN A 73 2.73 1.30 11.67
N VAL A 74 3.77 1.00 12.45
CA VAL A 74 4.50 1.99 13.27
C VAL A 74 5.01 3.16 12.44
N GLU A 75 5.48 2.91 11.22
CA GLU A 75 5.93 3.99 10.35
C GLU A 75 4.77 4.91 9.95
N LEU A 76 3.62 4.37 9.55
CA LEU A 76 2.43 5.18 9.28
C LEU A 76 2.00 5.99 10.52
N GLU A 77 2.07 5.41 11.72
CA GLU A 77 1.74 6.13 12.96
C GLU A 77 2.68 7.31 13.21
N ARG A 78 3.96 7.14 12.89
CA ARG A 78 5.01 8.13 13.17
C ARG A 78 5.09 9.23 12.12
N SER A 79 4.76 8.95 10.87
CA SER A 79 5.09 9.85 9.75
C SER A 79 3.92 10.15 8.80
N ALA A 80 2.84 9.35 8.79
CA ALA A 80 1.64 9.67 8.00
C ALA A 80 0.54 10.35 8.81
N TRP A 81 0.38 9.99 10.09
CA TRP A 81 -0.68 10.55 10.94
C TRP A 81 -0.47 12.04 11.19
N GLY A 82 -1.57 12.80 11.10
CA GLY A 82 -1.56 14.26 11.16
C GLY A 82 -1.49 14.94 9.79
N VAL A 83 -0.98 14.24 8.76
CA VAL A 83 -1.07 14.66 7.34
C VAL A 83 -2.20 13.96 6.63
N PHE A 84 -2.37 12.67 6.92
CA PHE A 84 -3.39 11.83 6.31
C PHE A 84 -4.25 11.14 7.35
N ARG A 85 -5.47 10.81 6.96
CA ARG A 85 -6.23 9.72 7.59
C ARG A 85 -5.87 8.42 6.86
N THR A 86 -5.24 7.49 7.56
CA THR A 86 -4.75 6.25 6.96
C THR A 86 -5.76 5.11 7.09
N GLU A 87 -6.01 4.38 6.01
CA GLU A 87 -6.78 3.13 6.00
C GLU A 87 -5.91 2.03 5.37
N CYS A 88 -5.83 0.86 6.00
CA CYS A 88 -4.95 -0.24 5.57
C CYS A 88 -5.75 -1.52 5.33
N TYR A 89 -5.53 -2.16 4.18
CA TYR A 89 -6.26 -3.33 3.75
C TYR A 89 -5.30 -4.39 3.21
N PRO A 90 -5.24 -5.60 3.78
CA PRO A 90 -4.64 -6.74 3.11
C PRO A 90 -5.37 -7.00 1.78
N THR A 91 -4.62 -7.14 0.69
CA THR A 91 -5.18 -7.31 -0.66
C THR A 91 -4.49 -8.44 -1.42
N TYR A 92 -5.03 -8.79 -2.58
CA TYR A 92 -4.44 -9.75 -3.52
C TYR A 92 -4.83 -9.37 -4.95
N ASP A 93 -4.03 -9.77 -5.93
CA ASP A 93 -4.38 -9.56 -7.34
C ASP A 93 -5.52 -10.51 -7.74
N PHE A 94 -6.66 -9.91 -8.08
CA PHE A 94 -7.84 -10.67 -8.48
C PHE A 94 -7.79 -11.10 -9.96
N VAL A 95 -6.92 -10.51 -10.79
CA VAL A 95 -6.88 -10.81 -12.24
C VAL A 95 -6.67 -12.30 -12.52
N PRO A 96 -5.73 -13.02 -11.88
CA PRO A 96 -5.57 -14.46 -12.09
C PRO A 96 -6.77 -15.28 -11.61
N VAL A 97 -7.50 -14.82 -10.59
CA VAL A 97 -8.74 -15.47 -10.15
C VAL A 97 -9.85 -15.24 -11.18
N ARG A 98 -9.98 -14.00 -11.67
CA ARG A 98 -10.95 -13.62 -12.70
C ARG A 98 -10.76 -14.41 -13.98
N GLU A 99 -9.53 -14.57 -14.48
CA GLU A 99 -9.29 -15.34 -15.71
C GLU A 99 -9.63 -16.83 -15.52
N ARG A 100 -9.29 -17.43 -14.37
CA ARG A 100 -9.68 -18.81 -14.04
C ARG A 100 -11.20 -18.99 -13.99
N ILE A 101 -11.92 -18.03 -13.39
CA ILE A 101 -13.40 -18.04 -13.37
C ILE A 101 -13.93 -17.92 -14.80
N ARG A 102 -13.39 -16.99 -15.59
CA ARG A 102 -13.82 -16.74 -16.97
C ARG A 102 -13.62 -17.97 -17.87
N GLU A 103 -12.53 -18.71 -17.71
CA GLU A 103 -12.29 -19.98 -18.42
C GLU A 103 -13.26 -21.08 -17.98
N ARG A 104 -13.52 -21.22 -16.68
CA ARG A 104 -14.48 -22.19 -16.16
C ARG A 104 -15.89 -21.95 -16.70
N VAL A 105 -16.34 -20.69 -16.70
CA VAL A 105 -17.66 -20.30 -17.22
C VAL A 105 -17.75 -20.57 -18.72
N ARG A 106 -16.69 -20.29 -19.49
CA ARG A 106 -16.64 -20.62 -20.94
C ARG A 106 -16.77 -22.12 -21.22
N ASN A 107 -16.33 -22.96 -20.29
CA ASN A 107 -16.42 -24.42 -20.38
C ASN A 107 -17.72 -24.99 -19.79
N GLY A 108 -18.74 -24.16 -19.54
CA GLY A 108 -20.06 -24.58 -19.06
C GLY A 108 -20.16 -24.82 -17.55
N GLY A 109 -19.14 -24.46 -16.78
CA GLY A 109 -19.21 -24.44 -15.31
C GLY A 109 -19.90 -23.19 -14.76
N GLN A 110 -20.27 -23.23 -13.48
CA GLN A 110 -20.67 -22.05 -12.69
C GLN A 110 -19.44 -21.29 -12.15
#